data_AF-A0A2N1DEQ8-F1
#
_entry.id   AF-A0A2N1DEQ8-F1
#
_cell.length_a   1.000
_cell.length_b   1.000
_cell.length_c   1.000
_cell.angle_alpha   90.00
_cell.angle_beta   90.00
_cell.angle_gamma   90.00
#
_symmetry.space_group_name_H-M   'P 1'
#
loop_
_entity.id
_entity.type
_entity.pdbx_description
1 polymer ?
#
loop_
_entity_poly.entity_id
_entity_poly.type
_entity_poly.pdbx_seq_one_letter_code
_entity_poly.pdbx_strand_id
1 'polypeptide(L)'
;MSVVKCFKYSALALAMSLSLTGCFLEGDDGEPGAIGTQGELGNPGTDGSDGINGQNANASISISLSLVGRIQLNPSDPEGAAEIVQFHPASNTIYSINSAADEPTIEIIDASSLTSEALTNPLSSENLTSTALVLPTVQDGIILAGPTSVAVSGDWMAVAVPAKDKATNGLVLFYNGINTTSPIFVKAVEVGNLPDMVTFTPDASKVLTANEGEPSGDYNIDPEGSISVINIANDMPSDTSTTISFSDYNGKQAELEAKGMHFPNPSGRTINGTLITTTVAQDLEPEYITTTNEVAYVTLQENNGLAIIDLTDNSVKVIGLGFKDWSSYQIDGMEDGTVSFGQYEDLYGMYMPDTIASYQWKDAHFLLTANEGDAREYFFDTLNANGEQDQDLCDAAGGQDFDQVDGCLSFTEETQARRLNYELGSNLDTIAGDDPRDFDFTAYPLGRLTVTEELGDSDNDGKYEALYAYGARSFTIWDSNGLVVFDSGDDFERITASIHGNTFNNNNDKNEGDSRSANKGPEPEALTVGQVGDKTYAFIGLERMGGIFVYDVTNPYATKFVDYVINRGLTEGGNIEGDSGPEGMTFVDATNSPTGNALVIIGNEVSGTVSVWQITEN
;
A
#
# COMPACT_ATOMS: atom_id res chain seq x y z
N MET A 1 0.72 -42.67 -63.32
CA MET A 1 1.01 -41.60 -64.30
C MET A 1 1.53 -40.43 -63.47
N SER A 2 2.81 -40.03 -63.56
CA SER A 2 3.44 -39.23 -64.64
C SER A 2 2.91 -37.78 -64.67
N VAL A 3 3.66 -36.68 -64.82
CA VAL A 3 5.12 -36.41 -65.08
C VAL A 3 5.36 -34.87 -64.90
N VAL A 4 6.51 -34.27 -64.52
CA VAL A 4 7.66 -34.71 -63.69
C VAL A 4 8.65 -33.53 -63.37
N LYS A 5 9.37 -33.58 -62.23
CA LYS A 5 10.67 -32.94 -61.87
C LYS A 5 10.83 -31.43 -61.56
N CYS A 6 11.50 -31.22 -60.42
CA CYS A 6 12.30 -30.06 -60.00
C CYS A 6 13.63 -29.88 -60.78
N PHE A 7 14.21 -28.67 -60.69
CA PHE A 7 15.65 -28.31 -60.53
C PHE A 7 15.66 -26.80 -60.18
N LYS A 8 16.29 -26.20 -59.14
CA LYS A 8 17.45 -26.42 -58.25
C LYS A 8 18.82 -25.95 -58.77
N TYR A 9 19.30 -24.85 -58.14
CA TYR A 9 20.70 -24.43 -57.88
C TYR A 9 21.53 -23.52 -58.83
N SER A 10 21.95 -22.38 -58.24
CA SER A 10 23.34 -21.88 -58.11
C SER A 10 23.97 -20.82 -59.05
N ALA A 11 24.31 -19.68 -58.40
CA ALA A 11 25.65 -19.07 -58.28
C ALA A 11 26.22 -18.06 -59.31
N LEU A 12 26.59 -16.89 -58.74
CA LEU A 12 27.81 -16.07 -58.94
C LEU A 12 28.03 -15.14 -60.16
N ALA A 13 28.44 -13.91 -59.79
CA ALA A 13 29.57 -13.13 -60.33
C ALA A 13 29.39 -12.08 -61.48
N LEU A 14 29.37 -10.80 -61.05
CA LEU A 14 30.40 -9.76 -61.34
C LEU A 14 30.48 -9.03 -62.72
N ALA A 15 30.35 -7.69 -62.69
CA ALA A 15 31.14 -6.62 -63.38
C ALA A 15 30.29 -5.33 -63.57
N MET A 16 30.55 -4.22 -62.84
CA MET A 16 31.44 -3.08 -63.22
C MET A 16 31.19 -2.54 -64.65
N SER A 17 30.66 -1.33 -64.88
CA SER A 17 31.32 0.00 -64.70
C SER A 17 30.50 1.09 -65.45
N LEU A 18 30.70 2.43 -65.43
CA LEU A 18 31.67 3.36 -64.80
C LEU A 18 31.11 4.82 -64.76
N SER A 19 31.37 5.58 -63.69
CA SER A 19 31.50 7.06 -63.57
C SER A 19 30.52 8.07 -64.23
N LEU A 20 29.97 8.97 -63.42
CA LEU A 20 30.16 10.44 -63.56
C LEU A 20 29.95 11.15 -62.20
N THR A 21 30.65 12.27 -61.98
CA THR A 21 30.98 12.83 -60.65
C THR A 21 30.25 14.13 -60.29
N GLY A 22 29.90 14.32 -59.01
CA GLY A 22 29.42 15.59 -58.45
C GLY A 22 29.52 15.65 -56.93
N CYS A 23 30.52 16.38 -56.42
CA CYS A 23 31.00 16.40 -55.04
C CYS A 23 29.96 16.73 -53.95
N PHE A 24 29.98 15.95 -52.87
CA PHE A 24 30.00 16.47 -51.49
C PHE A 24 31.25 15.94 -50.79
N LEU A 25 31.78 16.70 -49.83
CA LEU A 25 33.01 16.41 -49.10
C LEU A 25 32.65 16.06 -47.65
N GLU A 26 32.70 14.77 -47.33
CA GLU A 26 32.88 14.28 -45.96
C GLU A 26 34.15 13.43 -45.94
N GLY A 27 34.89 13.51 -44.84
CA GLY A 27 36.08 12.70 -44.63
C GLY A 27 35.67 11.29 -44.28
N ASP A 28 36.39 10.31 -44.84
CA ASP A 28 36.30 8.92 -44.40
C ASP A 28 37.05 8.83 -43.06
N ASP A 29 36.31 8.68 -41.96
CA ASP A 29 36.92 8.44 -40.65
C ASP A 29 37.61 7.07 -40.68
N GLY A 30 38.95 7.09 -40.59
CA GLY A 30 39.75 5.88 -40.78
C GLY A 30 39.44 4.82 -39.73
N GLU A 31 39.50 3.55 -40.17
CA GLU A 31 39.39 2.34 -39.33
C GLU A 31 39.96 2.55 -37.91
N PRO A 32 39.17 2.33 -36.85
CA PRO A 32 39.62 2.53 -35.48
C PRO A 32 40.93 1.78 -35.22
N GLY A 33 41.94 2.52 -34.74
CA GLY A 33 43.19 1.91 -34.32
C GLY A 33 42.94 0.88 -33.23
N ALA A 34 43.65 -0.25 -33.28
CA ALA A 34 43.48 -1.33 -32.30
C ALA A 34 43.53 -0.78 -30.87
N ILE A 35 42.51 -1.09 -30.08
CA ILE A 35 42.33 -0.60 -28.71
C ILE A 35 43.62 -0.85 -27.92
N GLY A 36 44.24 0.22 -27.45
CA GLY A 36 45.42 0.12 -26.58
C GLY A 36 45.04 -0.62 -25.30
N THR A 37 45.90 -1.54 -24.86
CA THR A 37 45.68 -2.25 -23.59
C THR A 37 45.46 -1.26 -22.46
N GLN A 38 44.30 -1.33 -21.81
CA GLN A 38 43.97 -0.52 -20.64
C GLN A 38 45.11 -0.63 -19.62
N GLY A 39 45.60 0.51 -19.14
CA GLY A 39 46.58 0.52 -18.05
C GLY A 39 45.99 -0.12 -16.81
N GLU A 40 46.84 -0.71 -15.96
CA GLU A 40 46.39 -1.26 -14.68
C GLU A 40 45.59 -0.21 -13.91
N LEU A 41 44.40 -0.59 -13.41
CA LEU A 41 43.59 0.28 -12.58
C LEU A 41 44.44 0.77 -11.40
N GLY A 42 44.43 2.08 -11.16
CA GLY A 42 44.96 2.60 -9.90
C GLY A 42 44.17 1.99 -8.75
N ASN A 43 44.85 1.60 -7.67
CA ASN A 43 44.17 1.20 -6.44
C ASN A 43 43.18 2.31 -6.04
N PRO A 44 41.97 1.96 -5.56
CA PRO A 44 41.03 2.94 -5.02
C PRO A 44 41.72 3.86 -4.01
N GLY A 45 41.29 5.12 -3.98
CA GLY A 45 41.61 5.99 -2.85
C GLY A 45 41.08 5.36 -1.56
N THR A 46 41.74 5.61 -0.43
CA THR A 46 41.13 5.30 0.86
C THR A 46 39.88 6.15 1.03
N ASP A 47 38.78 5.53 1.44
CA ASP A 47 37.53 6.22 1.72
C ASP A 47 37.75 7.36 2.72
N GLY A 48 36.91 8.39 2.62
CA GLY A 48 36.87 9.45 3.62
C GLY A 48 36.53 8.86 4.99
N SER A 49 37.09 9.43 6.06
CA SER A 49 36.55 9.13 7.39
C SER A 49 35.14 9.71 7.49
N ASP A 50 34.18 8.89 7.93
CA ASP A 50 32.81 9.33 8.23
C ASP A 50 32.80 10.60 9.07
N GLY A 51 31.78 11.42 8.85
CA GLY A 51 31.49 12.54 9.74
C GLY A 51 31.26 12.05 11.17
N ILE A 52 31.46 12.92 12.16
CA ILE A 52 30.94 12.64 13.50
C ILE A 52 29.41 12.62 13.39
N ASN A 53 28.77 11.50 13.74
CA ASN A 53 27.31 11.40 13.80
C ASN A 53 26.73 12.63 14.52
N GLY A 54 25.66 13.19 13.95
CA GLY A 54 24.92 14.26 14.61
C GLY A 54 24.49 13.86 16.01
N GLN A 55 24.47 14.80 16.95
CA GLN A 55 23.71 14.58 18.18
C GLN A 55 22.23 14.65 17.84
N ASN A 56 21.45 13.64 18.24
CA ASN A 56 20.01 13.62 18.07
C ASN A 56 19.42 14.96 18.52
N ALA A 57 18.68 15.64 17.62
CA ALA A 57 18.24 17.02 17.84
C ALA A 57 17.30 17.17 19.06
N ASN A 58 16.66 16.07 19.47
CA ASN A 58 15.96 15.96 20.75
C ASN A 58 16.90 15.43 21.85
N ALA A 59 17.41 16.32 22.70
CA ALA A 59 17.97 15.97 24.02
C ALA A 59 16.87 15.57 25.05
N SER A 60 15.73 15.11 24.54
CA SER A 60 14.50 14.77 25.25
C SER A 60 13.61 13.87 24.37
N ILE A 61 14.22 12.85 23.75
CA ILE A 61 13.50 11.70 23.17
C ILE A 61 12.77 11.03 24.34
N SER A 62 11.45 11.16 24.43
CA SER A 62 10.70 10.72 25.63
C SER A 62 10.47 9.21 25.69
N ILE A 63 10.57 8.50 24.56
CA ILE A 63 10.46 7.04 24.50
C ILE A 63 11.49 6.45 23.52
N SER A 64 11.89 5.21 23.73
CA SER A 64 12.71 4.41 22.81
C SER A 64 12.03 3.07 22.52
N LEU A 65 12.19 2.55 21.29
CA LEU A 65 11.63 1.27 20.86
C LEU A 65 12.72 0.19 20.82
N SER A 66 12.40 -1.02 21.27
CA SER A 66 13.30 -2.18 21.24
C SER A 66 12.57 -3.44 20.82
N LEU A 67 13.04 -4.13 19.78
CA LEU A 67 12.47 -5.41 19.34
C LEU A 67 12.75 -6.51 20.38
N VAL A 68 11.70 -7.04 21.01
CA VAL A 68 11.76 -8.06 22.08
C VAL A 68 11.11 -9.39 21.70
N GLY A 69 10.28 -9.41 20.66
CA GLY A 69 9.62 -10.61 20.16
C GLY A 69 9.64 -10.67 18.63
N ARG A 70 9.88 -11.85 18.06
CA ARG A 70 9.79 -12.09 16.61
C ARG A 70 9.52 -13.55 16.27
N ILE A 71 8.77 -13.78 15.20
CA ILE A 71 8.57 -15.05 14.49
C ILE A 71 8.42 -14.78 12.99
N GLN A 72 8.89 -15.69 12.13
CA GLN A 72 8.54 -15.74 10.71
C GLN A 72 7.51 -16.85 10.45
N LEU A 73 6.40 -16.47 9.84
CA LEU A 73 5.34 -17.33 9.33
C LEU A 73 5.65 -17.69 7.87
N ASN A 74 5.14 -18.85 7.43
CA ASN A 74 5.34 -19.45 6.10
C ASN A 74 6.72 -19.20 5.42
N PRO A 75 7.88 -19.47 6.07
CA PRO A 75 9.21 -19.00 5.62
C PRO A 75 9.73 -19.55 4.28
N SER A 76 8.94 -20.37 3.57
CA SER A 76 9.21 -20.78 2.19
C SER A 76 8.53 -19.91 1.13
N ASP A 77 7.46 -19.21 1.51
CA ASP A 77 6.58 -18.41 0.65
C ASP A 77 5.84 -17.38 1.55
N PRO A 78 6.57 -16.38 2.08
CA PRO A 78 6.10 -15.62 3.25
C PRO A 78 5.06 -14.53 2.94
N GLU A 79 4.96 -14.11 1.68
CA GLU A 79 4.08 -13.05 1.18
C GLU A 79 2.60 -13.39 1.39
N GLY A 80 1.78 -12.46 1.91
CA GLY A 80 0.41 -12.75 2.37
C GLY A 80 0.34 -13.61 3.65
N ALA A 81 1.42 -13.72 4.42
CA ALA A 81 1.40 -14.17 5.81
C ALA A 81 1.74 -13.03 6.75
N ALA A 82 1.21 -13.05 7.98
CA ALA A 82 1.48 -12.00 8.95
C ALA A 82 0.97 -10.60 8.57
N GLU A 83 -0.06 -10.49 7.73
CA GLU A 83 -0.71 -9.26 7.27
C GLU A 83 -1.42 -8.56 8.46
N ILE A 84 -2.69 -8.89 8.77
CA ILE A 84 -3.39 -8.35 9.95
C ILE A 84 -3.00 -9.06 11.27
N VAL A 85 -2.70 -8.27 12.32
CA VAL A 85 -2.37 -8.74 13.69
C VAL A 85 -3.27 -8.12 14.77
N GLN A 86 -3.55 -8.91 15.81
CA GLN A 86 -4.32 -8.50 16.99
C GLN A 86 -3.70 -9.06 18.28
N PHE A 87 -3.85 -8.34 19.39
CA PHE A 87 -3.42 -8.82 20.71
C PHE A 87 -4.62 -9.05 21.63
N HIS A 88 -4.64 -10.21 22.29
CA HIS A 88 -5.65 -10.55 23.29
C HIS A 88 -5.06 -10.49 24.72
N PRO A 89 -5.38 -9.46 25.52
CA PRO A 89 -4.75 -9.22 26.83
C PRO A 89 -4.93 -10.33 27.86
N ALA A 90 -6.11 -10.96 27.92
CA ALA A 90 -6.41 -11.89 29.02
C ALA A 90 -5.63 -13.22 28.92
N SER A 91 -5.18 -13.60 27.70
CA SER A 91 -4.32 -14.76 27.47
C SER A 91 -2.88 -14.42 27.10
N ASN A 92 -2.55 -13.14 26.89
CA ASN A 92 -1.26 -12.68 26.33
C ASN A 92 -0.94 -13.40 25.00
N THR A 93 -1.87 -13.33 24.06
CA THR A 93 -1.79 -14.06 22.78
C THR A 93 -1.88 -13.08 21.63
N ILE A 94 -0.98 -13.22 20.66
CA ILE A 94 -1.07 -12.53 19.38
C ILE A 94 -1.81 -13.46 18.43
N TYR A 95 -2.81 -12.91 17.74
CA TYR A 95 -3.50 -13.55 16.64
C TYR A 95 -3.06 -12.85 15.35
N SER A 96 -2.72 -13.63 14.33
CA SER A 96 -2.23 -13.11 13.05
C SER A 96 -2.87 -13.90 11.92
N ILE A 97 -3.29 -13.25 10.85
CA ILE A 97 -3.75 -13.97 9.65
C ILE A 97 -2.57 -14.55 8.88
N ASN A 98 -2.83 -15.64 8.15
CA ASN A 98 -1.86 -16.30 7.30
C ASN A 98 -2.61 -16.92 6.12
N SER A 99 -2.65 -16.17 5.01
CA SER A 99 -3.31 -16.51 3.75
C SER A 99 -2.37 -17.24 2.78
N ALA A 100 -1.06 -17.09 2.95
CA ALA A 100 -0.01 -17.80 2.20
C ALA A 100 0.05 -19.32 2.42
N ALA A 101 -0.54 -19.83 3.51
CA ALA A 101 -0.51 -21.25 3.86
C ALA A 101 -1.36 -22.13 2.92
N ASP A 102 -0.91 -23.38 2.68
CA ASP A 102 -1.61 -24.43 1.89
C ASP A 102 -3.13 -24.54 2.20
N GLU A 103 -3.51 -24.34 3.46
CA GLU A 103 -4.88 -24.11 3.91
C GLU A 103 -4.85 -22.83 4.77
N PRO A 104 -5.77 -21.86 4.58
CA PRO A 104 -5.71 -20.56 5.25
C PRO A 104 -5.90 -20.68 6.77
N THR A 105 -5.17 -19.87 7.54
CA THR A 105 -5.15 -20.00 9.01
C THR A 105 -5.17 -18.68 9.78
N ILE A 106 -5.53 -18.77 11.06
CA ILE A 106 -5.13 -17.78 12.07
C ILE A 106 -4.00 -18.39 12.90
N GLU A 107 -2.84 -17.75 12.90
CA GLU A 107 -1.69 -18.14 13.71
C GLU A 107 -1.88 -17.65 15.15
N ILE A 108 -1.87 -18.60 16.10
CA ILE A 108 -2.01 -18.34 17.54
C ILE A 108 -0.62 -18.31 18.16
N ILE A 109 -0.11 -17.12 18.47
CA ILE A 109 1.26 -16.90 18.94
C ILE A 109 1.25 -16.59 20.46
N ASP A 110 1.89 -17.42 21.26
CA ASP A 110 1.98 -17.25 22.71
C ASP A 110 3.04 -16.19 23.08
N ALA A 111 2.57 -15.01 23.50
CA ALA A 111 3.40 -13.90 23.95
C ALA A 111 3.58 -13.88 25.48
N SER A 112 2.95 -14.79 26.25
CA SER A 112 2.95 -14.79 27.72
C SER A 112 4.34 -14.98 28.35
N SER A 113 5.31 -15.48 27.56
CA SER A 113 6.70 -15.69 27.98
C SER A 113 7.67 -14.59 27.54
N LEU A 114 7.20 -13.55 26.84
CA LEU A 114 8.03 -12.41 26.43
C LEU A 114 8.66 -11.71 27.64
N THR A 115 9.85 -11.16 27.42
CA THR A 115 10.61 -10.41 28.41
C THR A 115 11.05 -9.07 27.81
N SER A 116 11.53 -8.15 28.66
CA SER A 116 12.11 -6.89 28.21
C SER A 116 13.52 -7.01 27.60
N GLU A 117 14.07 -8.22 27.43
CA GLU A 117 15.38 -8.40 26.79
C GLU A 117 15.24 -8.29 25.26
N ALA A 118 15.93 -7.31 24.67
CA ALA A 118 15.94 -7.10 23.23
C ALA A 118 16.64 -8.27 22.49
N LEU A 119 16.17 -8.57 21.28
CA LEU A 119 16.77 -9.61 20.43
C LEU A 119 18.22 -9.27 20.06
N THR A 120 19.11 -10.26 20.15
CA THR A 120 20.56 -10.06 19.93
C THR A 120 20.95 -9.94 18.47
N ASN A 121 20.16 -10.50 17.56
CA ASN A 121 20.28 -10.30 16.11
C ASN A 121 18.88 -10.06 15.53
N PRO A 122 18.37 -8.81 15.52
CA PRO A 122 16.96 -8.53 15.30
C PRO A 122 16.46 -8.88 13.89
N LEU A 123 17.35 -8.91 12.87
CA LEU A 123 17.01 -9.26 11.49
C LEU A 123 16.64 -10.75 11.28
N SER A 124 17.02 -11.65 12.19
CA SER A 124 16.78 -13.10 12.00
C SER A 124 16.71 -13.94 13.28
N SER A 125 16.69 -13.32 14.47
CA SER A 125 16.38 -14.03 15.70
C SER A 125 14.88 -14.22 15.83
N GLU A 126 14.46 -15.41 16.22
CA GLU A 126 13.07 -15.72 16.56
C GLU A 126 13.02 -16.30 17.96
N ASN A 127 12.04 -15.86 18.75
CA ASN A 127 11.82 -16.30 20.13
C ASN A 127 10.33 -16.55 20.44
N LEU A 128 9.43 -16.27 19.50
CA LEU A 128 8.02 -16.61 19.55
C LEU A 128 7.76 -17.92 18.80
N THR A 129 6.62 -18.55 19.08
CA THR A 129 6.15 -19.77 18.39
C THR A 129 4.65 -19.69 18.15
N SER A 130 4.18 -20.05 16.97
CA SER A 130 2.75 -20.10 16.65
C SER A 130 2.15 -21.50 16.79
N THR A 131 0.82 -21.57 16.74
CA THR A 131 0.06 -22.77 16.43
C THR A 131 -1.12 -22.36 15.55
N ALA A 132 -1.21 -22.93 14.36
CA ALA A 132 -2.23 -22.57 13.39
C ALA A 132 -3.63 -23.07 13.77
N LEU A 133 -4.61 -22.18 13.73
CA LEU A 133 -6.04 -22.48 13.65
C LEU A 133 -6.43 -22.50 12.17
N VAL A 134 -6.57 -23.70 11.60
CA VAL A 134 -7.02 -23.88 10.21
C VAL A 134 -8.47 -23.41 10.06
N LEU A 135 -8.71 -22.54 9.09
CA LEU A 135 -10.03 -22.01 8.75
C LEU A 135 -10.76 -22.95 7.76
N PRO A 136 -12.10 -22.93 7.71
CA PRO A 136 -12.84 -23.70 6.71
C PRO A 136 -12.67 -23.08 5.31
N THR A 137 -12.31 -23.89 4.32
CA THR A 137 -12.32 -23.47 2.89
C THR A 137 -13.70 -23.52 2.23
N VAL A 138 -14.71 -24.08 2.92
CA VAL A 138 -16.13 -24.03 2.53
C VAL A 138 -16.98 -23.89 3.79
N GLN A 139 -17.85 -22.88 3.84
CA GLN A 139 -18.78 -22.64 4.95
C GLN A 139 -20.16 -22.22 4.41
N ASP A 140 -21.23 -22.80 4.97
CA ASP A 140 -22.63 -22.60 4.57
C ASP A 140 -22.97 -22.72 3.06
N GLY A 141 -22.06 -23.32 2.28
CA GLY A 141 -22.18 -23.54 0.84
C GLY A 141 -21.35 -22.57 -0.02
N ILE A 142 -20.74 -21.55 0.59
CA ILE A 142 -19.80 -20.62 -0.03
C ILE A 142 -18.40 -21.23 -0.01
N ILE A 143 -17.68 -21.15 -1.13
CA ILE A 143 -16.24 -21.48 -1.20
C ILE A 143 -15.49 -20.21 -0.80
N LEU A 144 -14.58 -20.33 0.17
CA LEU A 144 -13.89 -19.19 0.77
C LEU A 144 -12.49 -18.98 0.19
N ALA A 145 -12.02 -17.73 0.26
CA ALA A 145 -10.64 -17.33 0.02
C ALA A 145 -9.80 -17.46 1.31
N GLY A 146 -8.65 -16.79 1.37
CA GLY A 146 -7.92 -16.55 2.62
C GLY A 146 -8.65 -15.53 3.51
N PRO A 147 -8.36 -15.47 4.82
CA PRO A 147 -8.79 -14.37 5.68
C PRO A 147 -8.07 -13.07 5.29
N THR A 148 -8.82 -11.97 5.28
CA THR A 148 -8.34 -10.60 5.06
C THR A 148 -8.13 -9.86 6.38
N SER A 149 -8.97 -10.13 7.38
CA SER A 149 -8.86 -9.42 8.67
C SER A 149 -9.32 -10.24 9.87
N VAL A 150 -8.76 -9.90 11.03
CA VAL A 150 -9.12 -10.48 12.32
C VAL A 150 -9.26 -9.39 13.38
N ALA A 151 -10.28 -9.53 14.23
CA ALA A 151 -10.50 -8.70 15.40
C ALA A 151 -10.79 -9.54 16.64
N VAL A 152 -10.39 -9.06 17.82
CA VAL A 152 -10.64 -9.72 19.11
C VAL A 152 -11.31 -8.77 20.10
N SER A 153 -12.28 -9.27 20.87
CA SER A 153 -12.92 -8.51 21.94
C SER A 153 -13.50 -9.41 23.02
N GLY A 154 -13.01 -9.28 24.26
CA GLY A 154 -13.35 -10.20 25.34
C GLY A 154 -13.00 -11.64 24.97
N ASP A 155 -13.95 -12.58 25.07
CA ASP A 155 -13.72 -13.98 24.67
C ASP A 155 -14.03 -14.26 23.19
N TRP A 156 -14.28 -13.23 22.37
CA TRP A 156 -14.64 -13.35 20.96
C TRP A 156 -13.48 -13.03 20.03
N MET A 157 -13.37 -13.81 18.96
CA MET A 157 -12.60 -13.48 17.76
C MET A 157 -13.56 -13.49 16.56
N ALA A 158 -13.46 -12.47 15.72
CA ALA A 158 -14.15 -12.34 14.45
C ALA A 158 -13.10 -12.35 13.34
N VAL A 159 -13.32 -13.14 12.29
CA VAL A 159 -12.43 -13.23 11.13
C VAL A 159 -13.23 -12.90 9.88
N ALA A 160 -12.84 -11.88 9.12
CA ALA A 160 -13.38 -11.62 7.79
C ALA A 160 -12.75 -12.60 6.79
N VAL A 161 -13.60 -13.22 5.96
CA VAL A 161 -13.16 -14.16 4.91
C VAL A 161 -14.03 -13.94 3.66
N PRO A 162 -13.43 -13.50 2.54
CA PRO A 162 -14.12 -13.37 1.26
C PRO A 162 -14.59 -14.71 0.69
N ALA A 163 -15.59 -14.64 -0.19
CA ALA A 163 -15.84 -15.73 -1.12
C ALA A 163 -14.71 -15.81 -2.14
N LYS A 164 -14.46 -17.00 -2.69
CA LYS A 164 -13.41 -17.21 -3.70
C LYS A 164 -13.75 -16.64 -5.08
N ASP A 165 -15.01 -16.30 -5.33
CA ASP A 165 -15.44 -15.58 -6.53
C ASP A 165 -15.91 -14.17 -6.17
N LYS A 166 -15.57 -13.20 -7.03
CA LYS A 166 -15.94 -11.77 -6.87
C LYS A 166 -17.45 -11.50 -7.02
N ALA A 167 -18.32 -12.50 -7.16
CA ALA A 167 -19.78 -12.30 -7.25
C ALA A 167 -20.52 -12.63 -5.94
N THR A 168 -19.90 -13.38 -5.04
CA THR A 168 -20.56 -13.93 -3.85
C THR A 168 -20.15 -13.15 -2.60
N ASN A 169 -21.12 -12.85 -1.74
CA ASN A 169 -20.88 -12.25 -0.43
C ASN A 169 -19.91 -13.09 0.42
N GLY A 170 -19.02 -12.42 1.15
CA GLY A 170 -18.14 -13.05 2.12
C GLY A 170 -18.80 -13.32 3.47
N LEU A 171 -18.01 -13.83 4.42
CA LEU A 171 -18.46 -14.23 5.75
C LEU A 171 -17.60 -13.59 6.84
N VAL A 172 -18.21 -13.32 7.99
CA VAL A 172 -17.50 -13.20 9.26
C VAL A 172 -17.61 -14.52 10.02
N LEU A 173 -16.47 -15.16 10.27
CA LEU A 173 -16.38 -16.38 11.08
C LEU A 173 -16.16 -16.01 12.55
N PHE A 174 -17.08 -16.43 13.42
CA PHE A 174 -17.02 -16.16 14.86
C PHE A 174 -16.48 -17.34 15.65
N TYR A 175 -15.46 -17.08 16.47
CA TYR A 175 -14.85 -18.02 17.41
C TYR A 175 -14.96 -17.49 18.84
N ASN A 176 -15.06 -18.40 19.81
CA ASN A 176 -15.10 -18.08 21.23
C ASN A 176 -14.14 -18.98 22.04
N GLY A 177 -13.72 -18.58 23.24
CA GLY A 177 -12.81 -19.38 24.10
C GLY A 177 -11.33 -18.99 23.97
N ILE A 178 -11.05 -17.83 23.35
CA ILE A 178 -9.71 -17.27 23.19
C ILE A 178 -9.05 -16.92 24.54
N ASN A 179 -9.84 -16.70 25.61
CA ASN A 179 -9.36 -16.65 27.00
C ASN A 179 -8.53 -17.85 27.44
N THR A 180 -8.67 -18.99 26.77
CA THR A 180 -7.92 -20.23 27.06
C THR A 180 -7.10 -20.73 25.86
N THR A 181 -6.74 -19.83 24.94
CA THR A 181 -6.00 -20.09 23.69
C THR A 181 -6.54 -21.27 22.89
N SER A 182 -7.84 -21.52 23.01
CA SER A 182 -8.53 -22.66 22.41
C SER A 182 -9.78 -22.16 21.67
N PRO A 183 -9.64 -21.46 20.52
CA PRO A 183 -10.77 -20.89 19.81
C PRO A 183 -11.71 -22.00 19.30
N ILE A 184 -13.00 -21.86 19.59
CA ILE A 184 -14.06 -22.77 19.19
C ILE A 184 -14.96 -22.01 18.20
N PHE A 185 -15.08 -22.52 16.98
CA PHE A 185 -16.02 -21.98 15.99
C PHE A 185 -17.46 -22.02 16.52
N VAL A 186 -18.16 -20.90 16.42
CA VAL A 186 -19.55 -20.74 16.89
C VAL A 186 -20.52 -20.65 15.72
N LYS A 187 -20.26 -19.76 14.76
CA LYS A 187 -21.10 -19.52 13.57
C LYS A 187 -20.33 -18.73 12.51
N ALA A 188 -20.86 -18.72 11.30
CA ALA A 188 -20.56 -17.69 10.31
C ALA A 188 -21.76 -16.74 10.18
N VAL A 189 -21.52 -15.51 9.70
CA VAL A 189 -22.55 -14.52 9.35
C VAL A 189 -22.18 -13.92 8.01
N GLU A 190 -23.14 -13.90 7.07
CA GLU A 190 -22.97 -13.29 5.74
C GLU A 190 -22.86 -11.76 5.84
N VAL A 191 -21.90 -11.19 5.10
CA VAL A 191 -21.60 -9.75 5.03
C VAL A 191 -21.55 -9.31 3.56
N GLY A 192 -20.88 -8.20 3.23
CA GLY A 192 -20.76 -7.71 1.86
C GLY A 192 -19.83 -8.58 1.01
N ASN A 193 -19.63 -8.17 -0.24
CA ASN A 193 -18.64 -8.77 -1.13
C ASN A 193 -17.24 -8.25 -0.76
N LEU A 194 -16.25 -9.15 -0.78
CA LEU A 194 -14.88 -8.87 -0.33
C LEU A 194 -14.83 -8.12 1.02
N PRO A 195 -15.29 -8.75 2.11
CA PRO A 195 -15.16 -8.18 3.45
C PRO A 195 -13.68 -8.13 3.78
N ASP A 196 -13.08 -6.95 3.70
CA ASP A 196 -11.68 -6.77 4.00
C ASP A 196 -11.48 -6.62 5.50
N MET A 197 -11.55 -5.40 6.03
CA MET A 197 -11.38 -5.14 7.46
C MET A 197 -12.58 -5.58 8.31
N VAL A 198 -12.31 -6.15 9.50
CA VAL A 198 -13.31 -6.39 10.56
C VAL A 198 -12.93 -5.73 11.88
N THR A 199 -13.91 -5.16 12.59
CA THR A 199 -13.67 -4.56 13.91
C THR A 199 -14.88 -4.65 14.85
N PHE A 200 -14.65 -4.53 16.15
CA PHE A 200 -15.70 -4.41 17.18
C PHE A 200 -15.88 -2.93 17.57
N THR A 201 -17.10 -2.53 17.93
CA THR A 201 -17.28 -1.27 18.67
C THR A 201 -16.59 -1.36 20.04
N PRO A 202 -16.12 -0.25 20.64
CA PRO A 202 -15.43 -0.27 21.94
C PRO A 202 -16.23 -0.90 23.09
N ASP A 203 -17.56 -0.86 23.04
CA ASP A 203 -18.46 -1.52 23.99
C ASP A 203 -18.78 -2.99 23.66
N ALA A 204 -18.21 -3.53 22.58
CA ALA A 204 -18.48 -4.85 22.00
C ALA A 204 -19.97 -5.11 21.68
N SER A 205 -20.79 -4.07 21.49
CA SER A 205 -22.20 -4.20 21.12
C SER A 205 -22.43 -4.50 19.64
N LYS A 206 -21.43 -4.22 18.78
CA LYS A 206 -21.49 -4.48 17.33
C LYS A 206 -20.13 -4.94 16.82
N VAL A 207 -20.18 -5.65 15.70
CA VAL A 207 -19.06 -5.93 14.80
C VAL A 207 -19.38 -5.26 13.47
N LEU A 208 -18.38 -4.65 12.84
CA LEU A 208 -18.48 -4.03 11.53
C LEU A 208 -17.49 -4.72 10.60
N THR A 209 -17.86 -4.88 9.32
CA THR A 209 -16.89 -5.10 8.24
C THR A 209 -16.97 -3.98 7.23
N ALA A 210 -15.80 -3.54 6.77
CA ALA A 210 -15.69 -2.92 5.47
C ALA A 210 -15.80 -4.03 4.42
N ASN A 211 -16.32 -3.71 3.25
CA ASN A 211 -16.52 -4.70 2.19
C ASN A 211 -16.31 -3.94 0.88
N GLU A 212 -15.08 -3.98 0.38
CA GLU A 212 -14.59 -3.24 -0.78
C GLU A 212 -15.55 -3.37 -1.96
N GLY A 213 -15.84 -4.62 -2.33
CA GLY A 213 -16.64 -4.94 -3.50
C GLY A 213 -15.88 -4.81 -4.82
N GLU A 214 -14.56 -5.04 -4.83
CA GLU A 214 -13.72 -4.97 -6.04
C GLU A 214 -14.26 -5.74 -7.25
N PRO A 215 -13.95 -5.25 -8.48
CA PRO A 215 -14.24 -5.96 -9.70
C PRO A 215 -13.49 -7.30 -9.85
N SER A 216 -13.98 -8.16 -10.74
CA SER A 216 -13.16 -9.22 -11.34
C SER A 216 -12.08 -8.60 -12.23
N GLY A 217 -10.96 -9.31 -12.39
CA GLY A 217 -9.84 -8.83 -13.21
C GLY A 217 -10.15 -8.51 -14.67
N ASP A 218 -11.28 -8.97 -15.19
CA ASP A 218 -11.81 -8.66 -16.53
C ASP A 218 -12.99 -7.68 -16.51
N TYR A 219 -13.28 -7.10 -15.33
CA TYR A 219 -14.38 -6.21 -14.97
C TYR A 219 -15.81 -6.73 -15.29
N ASN A 220 -15.98 -7.99 -15.67
CA ASN A 220 -17.31 -8.55 -16.00
C ASN A 220 -18.23 -8.69 -14.78
N ILE A 221 -17.66 -8.66 -13.57
CA ILE A 221 -18.35 -8.65 -12.28
C ILE A 221 -17.78 -7.43 -11.54
N ASP A 222 -18.63 -6.51 -11.13
CA ASP A 222 -18.25 -5.24 -10.49
C ASP A 222 -19.28 -4.96 -9.38
N PRO A 223 -19.09 -5.52 -8.17
CA PRO A 223 -19.99 -5.36 -7.03
C PRO A 223 -20.12 -3.89 -6.56
N GLU A 224 -21.15 -3.59 -5.76
CA GLU A 224 -21.18 -2.32 -5.00
C GLU A 224 -20.46 -2.53 -3.66
N GLY A 225 -19.55 -1.63 -3.31
CA GLY A 225 -18.94 -1.56 -1.99
C GLY A 225 -19.97 -1.25 -0.89
N SER A 226 -19.71 -1.71 0.33
CA SER A 226 -20.67 -1.60 1.43
C SER A 226 -20.04 -1.79 2.81
N ILE A 227 -20.76 -1.38 3.86
CA ILE A 227 -20.41 -1.69 5.26
C ILE A 227 -21.46 -2.63 5.84
N SER A 228 -21.04 -3.66 6.57
CA SER A 228 -21.94 -4.62 7.20
C SER A 228 -21.88 -4.53 8.72
N VAL A 229 -23.04 -4.38 9.38
CA VAL A 229 -23.13 -4.23 10.84
C VAL A 229 -23.81 -5.44 11.48
N ILE A 230 -23.09 -6.18 12.32
CA ILE A 230 -23.56 -7.35 13.06
C ILE A 230 -23.73 -6.96 14.53
N ASN A 231 -24.97 -6.94 15.02
CA ASN A 231 -25.24 -6.65 16.43
C ASN A 231 -24.88 -7.84 17.33
N ILE A 232 -24.34 -7.57 18.52
CA ILE A 232 -24.10 -8.54 19.60
C ILE A 232 -25.12 -8.30 20.70
N ALA A 233 -25.88 -9.34 21.07
CA ALA A 233 -26.93 -9.23 22.09
C ALA A 233 -26.98 -10.48 22.99
N ASN A 234 -26.88 -10.27 24.30
CA ASN A 234 -26.73 -11.33 25.30
C ASN A 234 -25.48 -12.20 25.03
N ASP A 235 -24.34 -11.53 24.85
CA ASP A 235 -23.03 -12.13 24.60
C ASP A 235 -23.00 -13.07 23.38
N MET A 236 -23.77 -12.78 22.33
CA MET A 236 -23.89 -13.59 21.12
C MET A 236 -24.05 -12.69 19.87
N PRO A 237 -23.23 -12.87 18.82
CA PRO A 237 -23.46 -12.23 17.53
C PRO A 237 -24.81 -12.63 16.91
N SER A 238 -25.46 -11.70 16.24
CA SER A 238 -26.66 -11.92 15.43
C SER A 238 -26.44 -13.01 14.37
N ASP A 239 -27.52 -13.65 13.91
CA ASP A 239 -27.47 -14.60 12.77
C ASP A 239 -27.43 -13.89 11.41
N THR A 240 -27.58 -12.55 11.39
CA THR A 240 -27.57 -11.71 10.19
C THR A 240 -26.87 -10.38 10.44
N SER A 241 -26.21 -9.85 9.41
CA SER A 241 -25.70 -8.48 9.34
C SER A 241 -26.81 -7.49 8.90
N THR A 242 -26.49 -6.20 8.91
CA THR A 242 -27.25 -5.11 8.27
C THR A 242 -26.31 -4.36 7.33
N THR A 243 -26.60 -4.40 6.03
CA THR A 243 -25.80 -3.73 5.00
C THR A 243 -26.13 -2.24 4.92
N ILE A 244 -25.09 -1.42 4.80
CA ILE A 244 -25.11 0.01 4.49
C ILE A 244 -24.45 0.15 3.12
N SER A 245 -25.20 0.58 2.11
CA SER A 245 -24.72 0.71 0.72
C SER A 245 -24.50 2.16 0.31
N PHE A 246 -23.59 2.39 -0.64
CA PHE A 246 -23.36 3.73 -1.21
C PHE A 246 -24.30 4.08 -2.38
N SER A 247 -25.26 3.23 -2.74
CA SER A 247 -26.19 3.45 -3.86
C SER A 247 -26.95 4.79 -3.85
N ASP A 248 -27.16 5.41 -2.68
CA ASP A 248 -27.69 6.78 -2.55
C ASP A 248 -26.74 7.88 -3.06
N TYR A 249 -25.47 7.57 -3.37
CA TYR A 249 -24.47 8.45 -4.00
C TYR A 249 -24.39 8.28 -5.52
N ASN A 250 -25.07 7.30 -6.12
CA ASN A 250 -25.12 7.15 -7.57
C ASN A 250 -25.70 8.42 -8.23
N GLY A 251 -24.88 9.04 -9.09
CA GLY A 251 -25.16 10.35 -9.70
C GLY A 251 -24.72 11.58 -8.91
N LYS A 252 -23.92 11.43 -7.84
CA LYS A 252 -23.32 12.54 -7.06
C LYS A 252 -21.83 12.77 -7.33
N GLN A 253 -21.21 12.04 -8.26
CA GLN A 253 -19.78 12.13 -8.61
C GLN A 253 -19.28 13.58 -8.71
N ALA A 254 -19.86 14.39 -9.60
CA ALA A 254 -19.53 15.81 -9.75
C ALA A 254 -19.80 16.72 -8.52
N GLU A 255 -20.58 16.28 -7.53
CA GLU A 255 -20.71 16.98 -6.23
C GLU A 255 -19.58 16.62 -5.26
N LEU A 256 -18.98 15.45 -5.43
CA LEU A 256 -17.87 14.94 -4.63
C LEU A 256 -16.52 15.41 -5.22
N GLU A 257 -16.34 15.34 -6.54
CA GLU A 257 -15.20 15.92 -7.28
C GLU A 257 -15.04 17.41 -6.96
N ALA A 258 -16.14 18.18 -6.96
CA ALA A 258 -16.15 19.60 -6.59
C ALA A 258 -15.80 19.89 -5.12
N LYS A 259 -15.58 18.85 -4.29
CA LYS A 259 -15.07 18.92 -2.91
C LYS A 259 -13.67 18.32 -2.76
N GLY A 260 -13.01 17.95 -3.86
CA GLY A 260 -11.68 17.34 -3.86
C GLY A 260 -11.66 15.83 -3.69
N MET A 261 -12.73 15.14 -4.11
CA MET A 261 -12.76 13.67 -4.20
C MET A 261 -12.28 13.21 -5.58
N HIS A 262 -11.49 12.15 -5.62
CA HIS A 262 -11.02 11.47 -6.83
C HIS A 262 -11.98 10.31 -7.15
N PHE A 263 -12.08 9.98 -8.43
CA PHE A 263 -12.77 8.79 -8.92
C PHE A 263 -11.82 8.15 -9.93
N PRO A 264 -11.34 6.91 -9.67
CA PRO A 264 -10.43 6.22 -10.57
C PRO A 264 -11.01 5.95 -11.95
N ASN A 265 -12.28 5.53 -12.05
CA ASN A 265 -12.87 5.06 -13.32
C ASN A 265 -14.14 5.84 -13.75
N PRO A 266 -14.07 7.18 -13.87
CA PRO A 266 -15.25 8.03 -14.08
C PRO A 266 -15.86 7.88 -15.48
N SER A 267 -15.08 7.38 -16.44
CA SER A 267 -15.48 7.20 -17.84
C SER A 267 -15.91 5.77 -18.19
N GLY A 268 -15.60 4.78 -17.35
CA GLY A 268 -15.72 3.36 -17.68
C GLY A 268 -14.71 2.91 -18.74
N ARG A 269 -14.63 1.59 -18.96
CA ARG A 269 -13.65 0.99 -19.89
C ARG A 269 -14.26 -0.05 -20.82
N THR A 270 -13.71 -0.19 -22.03
CA THR A 270 -14.10 -1.29 -22.95
C THR A 270 -13.13 -2.46 -22.85
N ILE A 271 -13.55 -3.54 -22.18
CA ILE A 271 -12.80 -4.79 -22.04
C ILE A 271 -13.56 -5.93 -22.74
N ASN A 272 -12.84 -6.78 -23.46
CA ASN A 272 -13.40 -7.86 -24.29
C ASN A 272 -14.51 -7.40 -25.28
N GLY A 273 -14.43 -6.14 -25.73
CA GLY A 273 -15.42 -5.51 -26.62
C GLY A 273 -16.75 -5.12 -25.95
N THR A 274 -16.84 -5.21 -24.62
CA THR A 274 -17.96 -4.74 -23.80
C THR A 274 -17.59 -3.44 -23.12
N LEU A 275 -18.40 -2.39 -23.28
CA LEU A 275 -18.25 -1.17 -22.47
C LEU A 275 -18.80 -1.45 -21.08
N ILE A 276 -17.92 -1.33 -20.09
CA ILE A 276 -18.17 -1.46 -18.67
C ILE A 276 -18.25 -0.05 -18.11
N THR A 277 -19.24 0.20 -17.26
CA THR A 277 -19.52 1.52 -16.68
C THR A 277 -19.67 1.38 -15.19
N THR A 278 -18.72 1.94 -14.45
CA THR A 278 -18.71 1.95 -13.00
C THR A 278 -19.67 3.03 -12.49
N THR A 279 -20.46 2.72 -11.47
CA THR A 279 -21.29 3.69 -10.75
C THR A 279 -20.55 4.12 -9.48
N VAL A 280 -20.87 5.30 -8.94
CA VAL A 280 -20.25 5.79 -7.69
C VAL A 280 -20.28 4.76 -6.56
N ALA A 281 -21.29 3.89 -6.47
CA ALA A 281 -21.36 2.85 -5.44
C ALA A 281 -20.47 1.62 -5.68
N GLN A 282 -19.96 1.44 -6.90
CA GLN A 282 -18.95 0.43 -7.27
C GLN A 282 -17.54 1.06 -7.27
N ASP A 283 -17.47 2.37 -7.55
CA ASP A 283 -16.24 3.16 -7.46
C ASP A 283 -15.86 3.49 -6.01
N LEU A 284 -16.70 3.17 -5.02
CA LEU A 284 -16.44 3.39 -3.58
C LEU A 284 -16.13 2.06 -2.89
N GLU A 285 -14.85 1.73 -2.81
CA GLU A 285 -14.31 0.55 -2.11
C GLU A 285 -13.89 0.94 -0.67
N PRO A 286 -14.53 0.39 0.37
CA PRO A 286 -14.11 0.66 1.75
C PRO A 286 -13.16 -0.41 2.27
N GLU A 287 -11.99 0.03 2.73
CA GLU A 287 -10.95 -0.78 3.38
C GLU A 287 -11.06 -0.70 4.91
N TYR A 288 -10.59 0.37 5.56
CA TYR A 288 -10.27 0.35 7.00
C TYR A 288 -11.27 1.10 7.90
N ILE A 289 -11.61 0.53 9.06
CA ILE A 289 -12.59 1.09 10.01
C ILE A 289 -11.96 1.48 11.36
N THR A 290 -12.14 2.75 11.76
CA THR A 290 -12.05 3.16 13.17
C THR A 290 -13.43 3.57 13.70
N THR A 291 -13.73 3.23 14.96
CA THR A 291 -15.10 3.33 15.46
C THR A 291 -15.22 3.70 16.94
N THR A 292 -16.28 4.43 17.24
CA THR A 292 -16.80 4.69 18.59
C THR A 292 -17.99 3.77 18.85
N ASN A 293 -18.87 4.03 19.83
CA ASN A 293 -20.11 3.24 19.95
C ASN A 293 -21.23 3.79 19.05
N GLU A 294 -21.12 5.06 18.67
CA GLU A 294 -22.12 5.88 17.99
C GLU A 294 -21.75 6.23 16.53
N VAL A 295 -20.46 6.25 16.18
CA VAL A 295 -19.97 6.63 14.84
C VAL A 295 -18.82 5.73 14.42
N ALA A 296 -18.89 5.20 13.19
CA ALA A 296 -17.76 4.60 12.48
C ALA A 296 -17.24 5.56 11.39
N TYR A 297 -15.93 5.54 11.19
CA TYR A 297 -15.24 6.25 10.11
C TYR A 297 -14.52 5.18 9.29
N VAL A 298 -14.79 5.16 7.99
CA VAL A 298 -14.25 4.17 7.05
C VAL A 298 -13.53 4.88 5.93
N THR A 299 -12.34 4.42 5.60
CA THR A 299 -11.56 4.93 4.46
C THR A 299 -12.13 4.48 3.13
N LEU A 300 -11.71 5.18 2.08
CA LEU A 300 -12.04 4.99 0.67
C LEU A 300 -10.79 5.42 -0.10
N GLN A 301 -9.75 4.58 -0.10
CA GLN A 301 -8.38 4.93 -0.47
C GLN A 301 -8.30 5.49 -1.89
N GLU A 302 -8.77 4.71 -2.86
CA GLU A 302 -8.75 4.99 -4.30
C GLU A 302 -9.51 6.29 -4.62
N ASN A 303 -10.49 6.64 -3.79
CA ASN A 303 -11.27 7.88 -3.94
C ASN A 303 -10.78 9.05 -3.08
N ASN A 304 -9.58 8.96 -2.49
CA ASN A 304 -9.03 9.91 -1.53
C ASN A 304 -10.08 10.39 -0.49
N GLY A 305 -10.84 9.44 0.07
CA GLY A 305 -12.15 9.70 0.68
C GLY A 305 -12.36 9.13 2.09
N LEU A 306 -13.50 9.51 2.68
CA LEU A 306 -13.95 8.99 3.98
C LEU A 306 -15.49 8.85 4.03
N ALA A 307 -15.97 7.69 4.45
CA ALA A 307 -17.36 7.44 4.82
C ALA A 307 -17.55 7.56 6.34
N ILE A 308 -18.44 8.46 6.77
CA ILE A 308 -18.81 8.68 8.17
C ILE A 308 -20.20 8.10 8.40
N ILE A 309 -20.32 7.12 9.32
CA ILE A 309 -21.55 6.35 9.55
C ILE A 309 -22.05 6.58 10.97
N ASP A 310 -23.30 7.02 11.12
CA ASP A 310 -24.00 7.06 12.41
C ASP A 310 -24.53 5.65 12.74
N LEU A 311 -23.99 5.02 13.80
CA LEU A 311 -24.33 3.66 14.22
C LEU A 311 -25.63 3.58 15.05
N THR A 312 -26.36 4.68 15.18
CA THR A 312 -27.68 4.73 15.83
C THR A 312 -28.83 4.63 14.83
N ASP A 313 -28.65 5.09 13.59
CA ASP A 313 -29.63 4.98 12.50
C ASP A 313 -29.09 4.39 11.18
N ASN A 314 -27.80 4.07 11.11
CA ASN A 314 -27.05 3.55 9.96
C ASN A 314 -27.01 4.49 8.74
N SER A 315 -27.15 5.80 8.95
CA SER A 315 -26.97 6.79 7.88
C SER A 315 -25.48 7.04 7.56
N VAL A 316 -25.17 7.28 6.28
CA VAL A 316 -23.79 7.42 5.77
C VAL A 316 -23.56 8.76 5.06
N LYS A 317 -22.47 9.44 5.43
CA LYS A 317 -21.97 10.69 4.85
C LYS A 317 -20.59 10.46 4.23
N VAL A 318 -20.50 10.51 2.91
CA VAL A 318 -19.22 10.48 2.18
C VAL A 318 -18.65 11.88 2.02
N ILE A 319 -17.33 12.02 2.15
CA ILE A 319 -16.55 13.23 1.88
C ILE A 319 -15.25 12.86 1.15
N GLY A 320 -14.76 13.75 0.27
CA GLY A 320 -13.38 13.72 -0.21
C GLY A 320 -12.45 14.44 0.77
N LEU A 321 -11.20 13.99 0.86
CA LEU A 321 -10.16 14.52 1.74
C LEU A 321 -9.31 15.60 1.07
N GLY A 322 -9.33 15.66 -0.28
CA GLY A 322 -8.60 16.66 -1.06
C GLY A 322 -7.12 16.30 -1.24
N PHE A 323 -6.29 17.34 -1.38
CA PHE A 323 -4.94 17.19 -1.89
C PHE A 323 -3.91 18.00 -1.08
N LYS A 324 -2.70 17.46 -0.95
CA LYS A 324 -1.53 18.13 -0.37
C LYS A 324 -0.79 18.91 -1.45
N ASP A 325 -0.51 20.19 -1.22
CA ASP A 325 0.24 21.06 -2.14
C ASP A 325 1.76 20.90 -1.93
N TRP A 326 2.46 20.33 -2.93
CA TRP A 326 3.90 20.07 -2.86
C TRP A 326 4.78 21.31 -3.10
N SER A 327 4.21 22.48 -3.46
CA SER A 327 4.99 23.74 -3.52
C SER A 327 5.51 24.18 -2.15
N SER A 328 4.89 23.69 -1.07
CA SER A 328 5.25 24.00 0.32
C SER A 328 6.23 23.00 0.96
N TYR A 329 6.49 21.87 0.30
CA TYR A 329 7.25 20.73 0.84
C TYR A 329 8.32 20.26 -0.16
N GLN A 330 9.12 19.27 0.22
CA GLN A 330 10.11 18.63 -0.65
C GLN A 330 9.68 17.22 -1.05
N ILE A 331 9.69 16.93 -2.35
CA ILE A 331 9.42 15.61 -2.91
C ILE A 331 10.60 15.19 -3.78
N ASP A 332 10.92 13.88 -3.76
CA ASP A 332 11.70 13.28 -4.83
C ASP A 332 10.75 12.63 -5.83
N GLY A 333 10.84 13.05 -7.09
CA GLY A 333 10.02 12.55 -8.20
C GLY A 333 10.83 11.84 -9.27
N MET A 334 12.14 11.67 -9.05
CA MET A 334 13.03 10.93 -9.93
C MET A 334 13.27 9.52 -9.37
N GLU A 335 13.79 8.65 -10.22
CA GLU A 335 14.51 7.45 -9.81
C GLU A 335 15.83 7.56 -10.58
N ASP A 336 16.79 8.24 -9.95
CA ASP A 336 18.13 8.56 -10.47
C ASP A 336 19.27 7.93 -9.65
N GLY A 337 18.92 7.27 -8.53
CA GLY A 337 19.83 6.60 -7.60
C GLY A 337 20.46 7.53 -6.57
N THR A 338 19.93 8.75 -6.41
CA THR A 338 20.39 9.77 -5.46
C THR A 338 19.22 10.51 -4.80
N VAL A 339 19.49 11.39 -3.83
CA VAL A 339 18.45 12.21 -3.18
C VAL A 339 18.33 13.54 -3.93
N SER A 340 17.29 13.67 -4.74
CA SER A 340 17.00 14.69 -5.75
C SER A 340 15.80 15.59 -5.41
N PHE A 341 15.57 15.83 -4.11
CA PHE A 341 14.48 16.68 -3.59
C PHE A 341 14.31 18.04 -4.28
N GLY A 342 13.09 18.31 -4.75
CA GLY A 342 12.63 19.62 -5.21
C GLY A 342 11.29 20.05 -4.60
N GLN A 343 10.88 21.29 -4.90
CA GLN A 343 9.55 21.84 -4.59
C GLN A 343 8.93 22.31 -5.89
N TYR A 344 7.66 22.00 -6.13
CA TYR A 344 7.05 22.18 -7.44
C TYR A 344 5.68 22.87 -7.30
N GLU A 345 5.52 24.01 -7.99
CA GLU A 345 4.19 24.58 -8.24
C GLU A 345 3.41 23.62 -9.15
N ASP A 346 2.09 23.62 -9.01
CA ASP A 346 1.15 22.79 -9.78
C ASP A 346 1.26 21.27 -9.57
N LEU A 347 2.00 20.81 -8.54
CA LEU A 347 2.06 19.41 -8.12
C LEU A 347 1.33 19.20 -6.79
N TYR A 348 0.44 18.22 -6.77
CA TYR A 348 -0.36 17.82 -5.61
C TYR A 348 -0.19 16.33 -5.31
N GLY A 349 -0.31 15.94 -4.04
CA GLY A 349 -0.41 14.55 -3.60
C GLY A 349 -1.82 14.25 -3.12
N MET A 350 -2.37 13.08 -3.44
CA MET A 350 -3.73 12.71 -3.06
C MET A 350 -3.77 12.14 -1.64
N TYR A 351 -4.65 12.64 -0.76
CA TYR A 351 -4.86 12.06 0.58
C TYR A 351 -5.65 10.75 0.46
N MET A 352 -4.97 9.69 0.06
CA MET A 352 -5.47 8.34 -0.18
C MET A 352 -5.07 7.46 0.99
N PRO A 353 -5.99 7.12 1.91
CA PRO A 353 -5.61 6.43 3.14
C PRO A 353 -6.14 5.00 3.23
N ASP A 354 -5.24 4.04 3.39
CA ASP A 354 -5.54 2.75 4.03
C ASP A 354 -5.85 2.98 5.54
N THR A 355 -4.86 2.82 6.43
CA THR A 355 -5.16 2.52 7.83
C THR A 355 -5.63 3.77 8.53
N ILE A 356 -6.80 3.67 9.18
CA ILE A 356 -7.37 4.71 10.02
C ILE A 356 -7.42 4.32 11.50
N ALA A 357 -6.93 5.22 12.35
CA ALA A 357 -7.09 5.16 13.81
C ALA A 357 -7.80 6.39 14.35
N SER A 358 -8.24 6.35 15.61
CA SER A 358 -8.83 7.51 16.28
C SER A 358 -8.48 7.58 17.77
N TYR A 359 -8.47 8.80 18.31
CA TYR A 359 -8.28 9.06 19.73
C TYR A 359 -9.04 10.32 20.15
N GLN A 360 -9.08 10.57 21.47
CA GLN A 360 -9.70 11.76 22.03
C GLN A 360 -8.66 12.72 22.63
N TRP A 361 -8.85 14.01 22.36
CA TRP A 361 -8.14 15.08 23.05
C TRP A 361 -9.13 16.15 23.52
N LYS A 362 -9.21 16.35 24.85
CA LYS A 362 -10.13 17.32 25.49
C LYS A 362 -11.59 17.17 25.03
N ASP A 363 -12.09 15.94 25.11
CA ASP A 363 -13.47 15.56 24.75
C ASP A 363 -13.83 15.74 23.26
N ALA A 364 -12.85 15.99 22.39
CA ALA A 364 -12.99 16.00 20.93
C ALA A 364 -12.29 14.78 20.32
N HIS A 365 -12.92 14.18 19.31
CA HIS A 365 -12.36 13.06 18.54
C HIS A 365 -11.51 13.57 17.38
N PHE A 366 -10.37 12.90 17.17
CA PHE A 366 -9.46 13.11 16.04
C PHE A 366 -9.22 11.76 15.37
N LEU A 367 -9.12 11.80 14.05
CA LEU A 367 -8.77 10.64 13.22
C LEU A 367 -7.31 10.78 12.82
N LEU A 368 -6.61 9.67 12.61
CA LEU A 368 -5.31 9.64 11.95
C LEU A 368 -5.39 8.67 10.80
N THR A 369 -4.85 9.05 9.65
CA THR A 369 -4.67 8.18 8.50
C THR A 369 -3.19 8.12 8.13
N ALA A 370 -2.72 6.96 7.74
CA ALA A 370 -1.55 6.86 6.88
C ALA A 370 -2.05 7.10 5.44
N ASN A 371 -1.22 7.70 4.57
CA ASN A 371 -1.63 7.95 3.18
C ASN A 371 -0.66 7.24 2.23
N GLU A 372 -0.83 5.93 2.12
CA GLU A 372 -0.04 5.01 1.31
C GLU A 372 -0.19 5.36 -0.17
N GLY A 373 -1.43 5.24 -0.66
CA GLY A 373 -1.85 5.74 -1.95
C GLY A 373 -1.88 4.70 -3.03
N ASP A 374 -2.37 3.50 -2.75
CA ASP A 374 -2.58 2.53 -3.81
C ASP A 374 -3.59 2.99 -4.87
N ALA A 375 -3.50 2.36 -6.04
CA ALA A 375 -4.26 2.69 -7.24
C ALA A 375 -5.06 1.48 -7.69
N ARG A 376 -6.12 1.68 -8.46
CA ARG A 376 -6.91 0.55 -8.97
C ARG A 376 -6.13 -0.20 -10.04
N GLU A 377 -5.53 -1.35 -9.71
CA GLU A 377 -4.85 -2.21 -10.67
C GLU A 377 -5.46 -3.62 -10.72
N TYR A 378 -5.98 -4.05 -11.88
CA TYR A 378 -6.58 -5.38 -12.01
C TYR A 378 -6.17 -6.13 -13.28
N PHE A 379 -5.62 -7.33 -13.11
CA PHE A 379 -5.16 -8.19 -14.20
C PHE A 379 -6.11 -9.36 -14.51
N PHE A 380 -6.12 -9.83 -15.76
CA PHE A 380 -6.80 -11.05 -16.17
C PHE A 380 -5.99 -11.91 -17.14
N ASP A 381 -6.27 -13.22 -17.07
CA ASP A 381 -5.67 -14.24 -17.93
C ASP A 381 -6.02 -14.07 -19.41
N THR A 382 -5.00 -13.95 -20.27
CA THR A 382 -5.14 -13.99 -21.73
C THR A 382 -4.35 -15.14 -22.33
N LEU A 383 -4.70 -16.36 -21.90
CA LEU A 383 -3.94 -17.58 -22.22
C LEU A 383 -4.11 -18.05 -23.67
N ASN A 384 -2.98 -18.35 -24.33
CA ASN A 384 -2.97 -18.98 -25.65
C ASN A 384 -3.28 -20.49 -25.61
N ALA A 385 -3.21 -21.15 -26.78
CA ALA A 385 -3.53 -22.57 -26.93
C ALA A 385 -2.62 -23.55 -26.15
N ASN A 386 -1.50 -23.09 -25.59
CA ASN A 386 -0.63 -23.87 -24.70
C ASN A 386 -0.95 -23.66 -23.21
N GLY A 387 -1.74 -22.63 -22.85
CA GLY A 387 -1.94 -22.20 -21.47
C GLY A 387 -0.88 -21.21 -20.97
N GLU A 388 -0.26 -20.44 -21.86
CA GLU A 388 0.73 -19.40 -21.54
C GLU A 388 0.09 -18.02 -21.78
N GLN A 389 0.38 -17.01 -20.92
CA GLN A 389 -0.08 -15.62 -21.13
C GLN A 389 0.36 -15.11 -22.51
N ASP A 390 -0.51 -14.34 -23.18
CA ASP A 390 -0.30 -13.94 -24.58
C ASP A 390 -0.71 -12.47 -24.81
N GLN A 391 0.28 -11.67 -25.24
CA GLN A 391 0.13 -10.24 -25.49
C GLN A 391 -0.79 -9.93 -26.68
N ASP A 392 -0.74 -10.72 -27.76
CA ASP A 392 -1.63 -10.51 -28.93
C ASP A 392 -3.11 -10.70 -28.51
N LEU A 393 -3.37 -11.56 -27.51
CA LEU A 393 -4.70 -11.74 -26.92
C LEU A 393 -5.07 -10.61 -25.95
N CYS A 394 -4.12 -10.06 -25.19
CA CYS A 394 -4.33 -8.90 -24.32
C CYS A 394 -4.68 -7.63 -25.11
N ASP A 395 -3.88 -7.30 -26.13
CA ASP A 395 -4.13 -6.20 -27.07
C ASP A 395 -5.52 -6.34 -27.73
N ALA A 396 -5.91 -7.57 -28.10
CA ALA A 396 -7.21 -7.86 -28.70
C ALA A 396 -8.39 -7.79 -27.71
N ALA A 397 -8.14 -8.02 -26.41
CA ALA A 397 -9.12 -7.86 -25.34
C ALA A 397 -9.27 -6.40 -24.89
N GLY A 398 -8.29 -5.53 -25.16
CA GLY A 398 -8.30 -4.12 -24.80
C GLY A 398 -7.61 -3.78 -23.49
N GLY A 399 -6.62 -4.57 -23.06
CA GLY A 399 -5.78 -4.24 -21.91
C GLY A 399 -4.97 -2.95 -22.11
N GLN A 400 -4.43 -2.40 -21.02
CA GLN A 400 -3.50 -1.27 -21.03
C GLN A 400 -2.05 -1.69 -21.22
N ASP A 401 -1.66 -2.78 -20.55
CA ASP A 401 -0.32 -3.34 -20.58
C ASP A 401 -0.38 -4.87 -20.42
N PHE A 402 0.76 -5.52 -20.56
CA PHE A 402 0.89 -6.96 -20.47
C PHE A 402 2.15 -7.36 -19.70
N ASP A 403 1.97 -8.12 -18.61
CA ASP A 403 3.05 -8.84 -17.95
C ASP A 403 2.97 -10.36 -18.24
N GLN A 404 4.13 -11.02 -18.22
CA GLN A 404 4.23 -12.46 -18.50
C GLN A 404 3.76 -13.35 -17.33
N VAL A 405 3.85 -12.85 -16.10
CA VAL A 405 3.40 -13.47 -14.86
C VAL A 405 1.95 -13.11 -14.60
N ASP A 406 1.64 -11.82 -14.50
CA ASP A 406 0.35 -11.32 -14.02
C ASP A 406 -0.73 -11.30 -15.11
N GLY A 407 -0.31 -11.24 -16.38
CA GLY A 407 -1.18 -11.34 -17.55
C GLY A 407 -1.57 -9.99 -18.12
N CYS A 408 -2.85 -9.83 -18.46
CA CYS A 408 -3.33 -8.64 -19.14
C CYS A 408 -3.87 -7.61 -18.15
N LEU A 409 -3.26 -6.42 -18.09
CA LEU A 409 -3.75 -5.33 -17.25
C LEU A 409 -5.06 -4.78 -17.83
N SER A 410 -6.17 -4.97 -17.11
CA SER A 410 -7.50 -4.53 -17.57
C SER A 410 -7.71 -3.04 -17.37
N PHE A 411 -7.31 -2.52 -16.22
CA PHE A 411 -7.53 -1.15 -15.78
C PHE A 411 -6.42 -0.71 -14.82
N THR A 412 -5.89 0.48 -15.08
CA THR A 412 -5.26 1.39 -14.12
C THR A 412 -5.47 2.81 -14.62
N GLU A 413 -5.60 3.77 -13.71
CA GLU A 413 -5.54 5.20 -14.00
C GLU A 413 -4.16 5.83 -13.73
N GLU A 414 -3.18 5.00 -13.32
CA GLU A 414 -1.78 5.40 -13.19
C GLU A 414 -1.14 5.72 -14.55
N THR A 415 -0.43 6.84 -14.62
CA THR A 415 0.43 7.18 -15.74
C THR A 415 1.69 7.92 -15.28
N GLN A 416 2.72 7.99 -16.12
CA GLN A 416 3.87 8.84 -15.84
C GLN A 416 3.60 10.25 -16.34
N ALA A 417 3.93 11.29 -15.57
CA ALA A 417 3.62 12.67 -15.94
C ALA A 417 4.12 13.07 -17.34
N ARG A 418 5.23 12.52 -17.83
CA ARG A 418 5.69 12.74 -19.22
C ARG A 418 4.76 12.24 -20.34
N ARG A 419 3.79 11.38 -20.02
CA ARG A 419 2.78 10.87 -20.96
C ARG A 419 1.60 11.84 -21.12
N LEU A 420 1.45 12.79 -20.19
CA LEU A 420 0.42 13.84 -20.23
C LEU A 420 0.82 14.96 -21.20
N ASN A 421 -0.18 15.68 -21.72
CA ASN A 421 0.04 16.81 -22.62
C ASN A 421 0.05 18.14 -21.84
N TYR A 422 0.91 19.08 -22.26
CA TYR A 422 1.02 20.39 -21.64
C TYR A 422 0.92 21.53 -22.67
N GLU A 423 0.56 22.73 -22.23
CA GLU A 423 0.70 23.92 -23.08
C GLU A 423 2.19 24.26 -23.23
N LEU A 424 2.64 24.45 -24.47
CA LEU A 424 4.05 24.67 -24.81
C LEU A 424 4.61 25.92 -24.11
N GLY A 425 5.64 25.74 -23.29
CA GLY A 425 6.26 26.77 -22.46
C GLY A 425 5.52 27.08 -21.16
N SER A 426 4.59 26.21 -20.72
CA SER A 426 4.04 26.21 -19.35
C SER A 426 5.09 25.74 -18.33
N ASN A 427 4.74 25.78 -17.03
CA ASN A 427 5.58 25.25 -15.96
C ASN A 427 5.79 23.74 -16.14
N LEU A 428 4.71 22.96 -16.22
CA LEU A 428 4.73 21.50 -16.34
C LEU A 428 5.42 21.01 -17.64
N ASP A 429 5.25 21.71 -18.76
CA ASP A 429 6.01 21.45 -20.01
C ASP A 429 7.53 21.47 -19.81
N THR A 430 8.04 22.20 -18.81
CA THR A 430 9.47 22.29 -18.52
C THR A 430 9.99 21.36 -17.42
N ILE A 431 9.11 20.80 -16.57
CA ILE A 431 9.51 19.94 -15.43
C ILE A 431 9.02 18.49 -15.54
N ALA A 432 7.99 18.24 -16.35
CA ALA A 432 7.43 16.92 -16.61
C ALA A 432 7.37 16.56 -18.12
N GLY A 433 7.23 17.56 -19.00
CA GLY A 433 7.13 17.38 -20.46
C GLY A 433 8.42 16.91 -21.14
N ASP A 434 8.59 15.60 -21.30
CA ASP A 434 9.77 14.97 -21.89
C ASP A 434 9.95 15.31 -23.39
N ASP A 435 11.19 15.57 -23.83
CA ASP A 435 11.53 15.57 -25.25
C ASP A 435 11.64 14.09 -25.67
N PRO A 436 10.86 13.57 -26.63
CA PRO A 436 10.86 12.14 -27.00
C PRO A 436 12.14 11.64 -27.70
N ARG A 437 13.26 12.36 -27.51
CA ARG A 437 14.62 12.06 -27.94
C ARG A 437 15.61 12.11 -26.78
N ASP A 438 15.18 12.52 -25.59
CA ASP A 438 16.02 12.49 -24.39
C ASP A 438 15.97 11.09 -23.76
N PHE A 439 17.12 10.69 -23.25
CA PHE A 439 17.33 9.46 -22.49
C PHE A 439 18.13 9.74 -21.22
N ASP A 440 18.42 11.02 -20.94
CA ASP A 440 18.99 11.52 -19.70
C ASP A 440 17.85 12.02 -18.81
N PHE A 441 17.32 11.10 -17.98
CA PHE A 441 16.12 11.33 -17.17
C PHE A 441 16.25 12.47 -16.14
N THR A 442 17.44 13.05 -15.98
CA THR A 442 17.72 14.17 -15.06
C THR A 442 17.22 15.53 -15.57
N ALA A 443 16.82 15.64 -16.84
CA ALA A 443 16.34 16.90 -17.43
C ALA A 443 14.94 17.31 -16.95
N TYR A 444 14.08 16.35 -16.58
CA TYR A 444 12.67 16.55 -16.25
C TYR A 444 12.35 15.93 -14.88
N PRO A 445 12.49 16.68 -13.77
CA PRO A 445 12.43 16.14 -12.41
C PRO A 445 11.12 15.43 -12.04
N LEU A 446 10.02 15.72 -12.74
CA LEU A 446 8.72 15.07 -12.54
C LEU A 446 8.34 14.14 -13.69
N GLY A 447 9.13 14.04 -14.77
CA GLY A 447 8.74 13.31 -15.98
C GLY A 447 8.49 11.82 -15.73
N ARG A 448 9.18 11.23 -14.75
CA ARG A 448 8.98 9.83 -14.32
C ARG A 448 7.91 9.64 -13.27
N LEU A 449 7.46 10.71 -12.60
CA LEU A 449 6.55 10.64 -11.46
C LEU A 449 5.20 10.01 -11.86
N THR A 450 4.78 8.99 -11.13
CA THR A 450 3.46 8.36 -11.25
C THR A 450 2.38 9.30 -10.73
N VAL A 451 1.38 9.55 -11.58
CA VAL A 451 0.26 10.48 -11.39
C VAL A 451 -1.00 9.89 -12.02
N THR A 452 -2.18 10.28 -11.55
CA THR A 452 -3.44 9.89 -12.22
C THR A 452 -3.65 10.70 -13.51
N GLU A 453 -4.24 10.09 -14.55
CA GLU A 453 -4.71 10.80 -15.75
C GLU A 453 -6.16 11.36 -15.63
N GLU A 454 -6.89 11.06 -14.56
CA GLU A 454 -8.27 11.53 -14.37
C GLU A 454 -8.36 12.91 -13.70
N LEU A 455 -7.23 13.50 -13.28
CA LEU A 455 -7.14 14.84 -12.67
C LEU A 455 -6.07 15.70 -13.34
N GLY A 456 -6.33 17.00 -13.50
CA GLY A 456 -5.34 18.01 -13.89
C GLY A 456 -5.64 18.76 -15.19
N ASP A 457 -6.48 18.23 -16.08
CA ASP A 457 -7.09 18.97 -17.20
C ASP A 457 -8.31 19.76 -16.69
N SER A 458 -8.09 21.02 -16.32
CA SER A 458 -9.08 21.79 -15.56
C SER A 458 -10.17 22.43 -16.42
N ASP A 459 -9.93 22.61 -17.73
CA ASP A 459 -10.89 23.20 -18.67
C ASP A 459 -11.33 22.25 -19.81
N ASN A 460 -10.82 21.01 -19.80
CA ASN A 460 -11.12 19.91 -20.72
C ASN A 460 -10.65 20.22 -22.17
N ASP A 461 -9.49 20.89 -22.33
CA ASP A 461 -8.86 21.12 -23.65
C ASP A 461 -7.88 20.02 -24.08
N GLY A 462 -7.60 19.05 -23.21
CA GLY A 462 -6.69 17.93 -23.42
C GLY A 462 -5.26 18.21 -22.96
N LYS A 463 -5.05 19.24 -22.15
CA LYS A 463 -3.77 19.60 -21.52
C LYS A 463 -3.93 19.70 -20.02
N TYR A 464 -2.84 19.46 -19.30
CA TYR A 464 -2.84 19.41 -17.85
C TYR A 464 -2.23 20.70 -17.30
N GLU A 465 -2.99 21.37 -16.42
CA GLU A 465 -2.51 22.52 -15.64
C GLU A 465 -1.92 22.09 -14.28
N ALA A 466 -2.18 20.86 -13.83
CA ALA A 466 -1.72 20.32 -12.56
C ALA A 466 -1.42 18.83 -12.64
N LEU A 467 -0.58 18.34 -11.72
CA LEU A 467 -0.26 16.93 -11.52
C LEU A 467 -0.77 16.45 -10.16
N TYR A 468 -1.29 15.23 -10.13
CA TYR A 468 -1.83 14.59 -8.93
C TYR A 468 -1.12 13.25 -8.73
N ALA A 469 -0.10 13.26 -7.87
CA ALA A 469 0.65 12.08 -7.49
C ALA A 469 -0.12 11.23 -6.47
N TYR A 470 0.10 9.92 -6.56
CA TYR A 470 -0.46 8.95 -5.64
C TYR A 470 0.14 9.05 -4.25
N GLY A 471 -0.73 8.89 -3.25
CA GLY A 471 -0.41 9.08 -1.85
C GLY A 471 -0.10 10.53 -1.48
N ALA A 472 -0.32 10.85 -0.21
CA ALA A 472 0.20 12.10 0.33
C ALA A 472 1.64 11.94 0.83
N ARG A 473 2.21 10.72 0.83
CA ARG A 473 3.57 10.43 1.34
C ARG A 473 3.79 10.92 2.78
N SER A 474 2.71 10.95 3.54
CA SER A 474 2.59 11.55 4.88
C SER A 474 1.58 10.77 5.71
N PHE A 475 1.52 11.05 7.01
CA PHE A 475 0.33 10.73 7.81
C PHE A 475 -0.40 12.02 8.17
N THR A 476 -1.73 11.95 8.24
CA THR A 476 -2.60 13.12 8.45
C THR A 476 -3.44 12.93 9.70
N ILE A 477 -3.61 13.98 10.50
CA ILE A 477 -4.57 14.05 11.60
C ILE A 477 -5.75 14.91 11.16
N TRP A 478 -6.96 14.38 11.30
CA TRP A 478 -8.21 15.04 10.91
C TRP A 478 -9.08 15.34 12.13
N ASP A 479 -9.95 16.34 12.01
CA ASP A 479 -11.11 16.46 12.89
C ASP A 479 -12.21 15.46 12.49
N SER A 480 -13.24 15.30 13.33
CA SER A 480 -14.37 14.40 13.06
C SER A 480 -15.24 14.77 11.85
N ASN A 481 -14.89 15.81 11.08
CA ASN A 481 -15.58 16.24 9.87
C ASN A 481 -14.73 16.02 8.60
N GLY A 482 -13.50 15.51 8.74
CA GLY A 482 -12.52 15.37 7.66
C GLY A 482 -11.76 16.65 7.32
N LEU A 483 -11.57 17.56 8.28
CA LEU A 483 -10.70 18.73 8.08
C LEU A 483 -9.29 18.46 8.63
N VAL A 484 -8.25 18.74 7.84
CA VAL A 484 -6.85 18.61 8.26
C VAL A 484 -6.57 19.46 9.51
N VAL A 485 -6.02 18.80 10.53
CA VAL A 485 -5.55 19.41 11.79
C VAL A 485 -4.02 19.45 11.84
N PHE A 486 -3.38 18.40 11.32
CA PHE A 486 -1.93 18.29 11.12
C PHE A 486 -1.67 17.34 9.95
N ASP A 487 -0.59 17.57 9.21
CA ASP A 487 -0.05 16.67 8.20
C ASP A 487 1.47 16.64 8.38
N SER A 488 2.12 15.49 8.19
CA SER A 488 3.58 15.37 8.36
C SER A 488 4.41 15.96 7.22
N GLY A 489 3.79 16.51 6.18
CA GLY A 489 4.48 17.22 5.11
C GLY A 489 5.40 16.32 4.32
N ASP A 490 6.70 16.60 4.39
CA ASP A 490 7.81 15.86 3.79
C ASP A 490 8.69 15.16 4.85
N ASP A 491 8.22 14.99 6.09
CA ASP A 491 9.00 14.37 7.16
C ASP A 491 9.46 12.94 6.80
N PHE A 492 8.60 12.12 6.18
CA PHE A 492 8.97 10.73 5.82
C PHE A 492 10.11 10.69 4.79
N GLU A 493 9.91 11.34 3.64
CA GLU A 493 10.92 11.53 2.59
C GLU A 493 12.26 12.01 3.17
N ARG A 494 12.25 13.15 3.88
CA ARG A 494 13.47 13.79 4.36
C ARG A 494 14.16 13.00 5.46
N ILE A 495 13.40 12.33 6.34
CA ILE A 495 13.98 11.59 7.47
C ILE A 495 14.60 10.28 6.96
N THR A 496 13.92 9.50 6.12
CA THR A 496 14.48 8.27 5.53
C THR A 496 15.73 8.60 4.70
N ALA A 497 15.67 9.59 3.82
CA ALA A 497 16.82 10.07 3.06
C ALA A 497 17.98 10.57 3.94
N SER A 498 17.71 11.22 5.06
CA SER A 498 18.76 11.69 5.98
C SER A 498 19.49 10.58 6.74
N ILE A 499 18.84 9.42 6.91
CA ILE A 499 19.36 8.27 7.65
C ILE A 499 20.02 7.26 6.71
N HIS A 500 19.39 6.99 5.56
CA HIS A 500 19.78 5.94 4.61
C HIS A 500 20.55 6.48 3.39
N GLY A 501 20.53 7.79 3.15
CA GLY A 501 21.15 8.39 1.97
C GLY A 501 20.54 7.82 0.69
N ASN A 502 21.39 7.36 -0.23
CA ASN A 502 20.95 6.78 -1.50
C ASN A 502 20.18 5.45 -1.35
N THR A 503 20.12 4.81 -0.17
CA THR A 503 19.29 3.62 0.07
C THR A 503 17.97 3.96 0.78
N PHE A 504 17.41 5.15 0.50
CA PHE A 504 16.03 5.51 0.84
C PHE A 504 15.05 5.02 -0.25
N ASN A 505 13.74 5.20 -0.02
CA ASN A 505 12.64 4.82 -0.92
C ASN A 505 12.87 3.51 -1.71
N ASN A 506 13.20 2.42 -1.00
CA ASN A 506 13.37 1.09 -1.60
C ASN A 506 12.00 0.42 -1.84
N ASN A 507 11.88 -0.37 -2.91
CA ASN A 507 10.76 -1.29 -3.09
C ASN A 507 10.87 -2.51 -2.14
N ASN A 508 9.84 -3.36 -2.10
CA ASN A 508 9.81 -4.58 -1.29
C ASN A 508 10.54 -5.78 -1.93
N ASP A 509 10.44 -6.00 -3.24
CA ASP A 509 11.06 -7.18 -3.92
C ASP A 509 12.60 -7.18 -3.92
N LYS A 510 13.20 -6.00 -3.79
CA LYS A 510 14.64 -5.80 -3.96
C LYS A 510 15.14 -4.61 -3.13
N ASN A 511 16.34 -4.75 -2.59
CA ASN A 511 17.10 -3.62 -2.09
C ASN A 511 17.75 -2.89 -3.27
N GLU A 512 17.01 -1.95 -3.85
CA GLU A 512 17.48 -0.98 -4.84
C GLU A 512 17.04 0.40 -4.35
N GLY A 513 18.02 1.22 -3.97
CA GLY A 513 17.78 2.59 -3.50
C GLY A 513 17.04 3.45 -4.52
N ASP A 514 16.21 4.39 -4.04
CA ASP A 514 15.47 5.37 -4.85
C ASP A 514 14.35 4.80 -5.75
N SER A 515 14.17 3.46 -5.77
CA SER A 515 13.23 2.76 -6.67
C SER A 515 11.73 3.06 -6.46
N ARG A 516 11.34 3.70 -5.36
CA ARG A 516 9.96 4.18 -5.12
C ARG A 516 9.79 5.69 -5.23
N SER A 517 10.85 6.49 -5.34
CA SER A 517 10.77 7.96 -5.37
C SER A 517 9.93 8.48 -6.55
N ALA A 518 10.12 7.94 -7.76
CA ALA A 518 9.26 8.24 -8.92
C ALA A 518 7.84 7.64 -8.85
N ASN A 519 7.54 6.79 -7.84
CA ASN A 519 6.26 6.09 -7.69
C ASN A 519 5.45 6.70 -6.52
N LYS A 520 5.11 5.91 -5.50
CA LYS A 520 4.37 6.34 -4.29
C LYS A 520 5.31 6.76 -3.12
N GLY A 521 6.63 6.65 -3.29
CA GLY A 521 7.65 7.22 -2.41
C GLY A 521 7.92 6.40 -1.14
N PRO A 522 7.60 6.91 0.08
CA PRO A 522 7.82 6.20 1.33
C PRO A 522 6.69 5.23 1.71
N GLU A 523 5.50 5.34 1.10
CA GLU A 523 4.32 4.46 1.30
C GLU A 523 3.99 4.15 2.78
N PRO A 524 3.39 5.11 3.50
CA PRO A 524 2.96 4.92 4.88
C PRO A 524 1.61 4.23 4.96
N GLU A 525 1.58 3.05 5.59
CA GLU A 525 0.47 2.09 5.59
C GLU A 525 -0.04 1.82 7.01
N ALA A 526 0.49 0.78 7.66
CA ALA A 526 0.12 0.38 9.01
C ALA A 526 0.13 1.53 10.03
N LEU A 527 -1.01 1.82 10.69
CA LEU A 527 -1.09 2.86 11.71
C LEU A 527 -1.76 2.42 13.01
N THR A 528 -1.12 2.72 14.14
CA THR A 528 -1.75 2.57 15.47
C THR A 528 -1.47 3.73 16.40
N VAL A 529 -2.31 3.89 17.43
CA VAL A 529 -2.21 4.98 18.42
C VAL A 529 -2.30 4.43 19.83
N GLY A 530 -1.41 4.88 20.71
CA GLY A 530 -1.31 4.37 22.08
C GLY A 530 -0.94 5.44 23.10
N GLN A 531 -1.29 5.21 24.37
CA GLN A 531 -0.86 6.05 25.48
C GLN A 531 0.36 5.43 26.17
N VAL A 532 1.43 6.20 26.32
CA VAL A 532 2.62 5.81 27.10
C VAL A 532 2.94 6.93 28.08
N GLY A 533 2.89 6.62 29.38
CA GLY A 533 2.98 7.62 30.43
C GLY A 533 1.79 8.59 30.39
N ASP A 534 2.06 9.90 30.36
CA ASP A 534 1.07 10.96 30.23
C ASP A 534 0.85 11.43 28.78
N LYS A 535 1.48 10.77 27.80
CA LYS A 535 1.49 11.15 26.38
C LYS A 535 0.78 10.15 25.48
N THR A 536 0.19 10.64 24.40
CA THR A 536 -0.34 9.84 23.30
C THR A 536 0.65 9.85 22.14
N TYR A 537 0.97 8.68 21.60
CA TYR A 537 1.85 8.51 20.46
C TYR A 537 1.12 7.83 19.31
N ALA A 538 1.42 8.27 18.09
CA ALA A 538 1.09 7.56 16.87
C ALA A 538 2.34 6.81 16.37
N PHE A 539 2.13 5.60 15.87
CA PHE A 539 3.12 4.73 15.24
C PHE A 539 2.64 4.46 13.82
N ILE A 540 3.50 4.72 12.84
CA ILE A 540 3.18 4.61 11.42
C ILE A 540 4.26 3.74 10.76
N GLY A 541 3.86 2.62 10.18
CA GLY A 541 4.71 1.75 9.36
C GLY A 541 4.88 2.33 7.96
N LEU A 542 6.02 2.05 7.34
CA LEU A 542 6.23 2.27 5.90
C LEU A 542 6.27 0.90 5.23
N GLU A 543 5.33 0.63 4.33
CA GLU A 543 5.10 -0.69 3.73
C GLU A 543 6.25 -1.07 2.78
N ARG A 544 6.66 -0.18 1.85
CA ARG A 544 7.88 -0.36 1.04
C ARG A 544 9.18 -0.10 1.80
N MET A 545 9.48 1.17 2.14
CA MET A 545 10.80 1.55 2.69
C MET A 545 11.11 0.87 4.04
N GLY A 546 10.08 0.46 4.77
CA GLY A 546 10.22 -0.25 6.04
C GLY A 546 10.49 0.67 7.22
N GLY A 547 10.18 0.12 8.40
CA GLY A 547 10.37 0.79 9.68
C GLY A 547 9.12 1.53 10.16
N ILE A 548 9.27 2.18 11.32
CA ILE A 548 8.20 2.72 12.14
C ILE A 548 8.57 4.16 12.49
N PHE A 549 7.75 5.10 12.04
CA PHE A 549 7.77 6.48 12.47
C PHE A 549 6.97 6.66 13.76
N VAL A 550 7.48 7.48 14.68
CA VAL A 550 6.86 7.72 15.99
C VAL A 550 6.62 9.21 16.19
N TYR A 551 5.37 9.60 16.48
CA TYR A 551 5.00 11.00 16.75
C TYR A 551 4.30 11.14 18.10
N ASP A 552 4.67 12.20 18.85
CA ASP A 552 3.92 12.66 20.02
C ASP A 552 2.71 13.45 19.51
N VAL A 553 1.53 12.82 19.57
CA VAL A 553 0.24 13.38 19.15
C VAL A 553 -0.61 13.84 20.35
N THR A 554 -0.03 13.94 21.56
CA THR A 554 -0.73 14.34 22.81
C THR A 554 -1.46 15.68 22.69
N ASN A 555 -1.08 16.53 21.73
CA ASN A 555 -1.89 17.65 21.25
C ASN A 555 -1.90 17.61 19.71
N PRO A 556 -3.03 17.32 19.04
CA PRO A 556 -3.09 17.20 17.59
C PRO A 556 -2.65 18.48 16.85
N TYR A 557 -2.83 19.65 17.47
CA TYR A 557 -2.42 20.95 16.93
C TYR A 557 -0.94 21.30 17.19
N ALA A 558 -0.17 20.38 17.79
CA ALA A 558 1.25 20.57 18.09
C ALA A 558 2.01 19.22 18.09
N THR A 559 1.62 18.35 17.16
CA THR A 559 2.26 17.06 16.86
C THR A 559 3.76 17.21 16.59
N LYS A 560 4.57 16.22 16.99
CA LYS A 560 6.02 16.24 16.81
C LYS A 560 6.59 14.86 16.52
N PHE A 561 7.49 14.79 15.56
CA PHE A 561 8.37 13.65 15.37
C PHE A 561 9.18 13.36 16.64
N VAL A 562 9.29 12.07 16.99
CA VAL A 562 9.99 11.57 18.18
C VAL A 562 11.19 10.71 17.78
N ASP A 563 10.94 9.68 16.97
CA ASP A 563 11.93 8.69 16.54
C ASP A 563 11.50 7.98 15.26
N TYR A 564 12.45 7.36 14.56
CA TYR A 564 12.21 6.43 13.46
C TYR A 564 13.13 5.22 13.63
N VAL A 565 12.54 4.03 13.67
CA VAL A 565 13.26 2.76 13.85
C VAL A 565 12.97 1.81 12.71
N ILE A 566 13.96 1.01 12.30
CA ILE A 566 13.83 0.04 11.20
C ILE A 566 14.51 -1.27 11.60
N ASN A 567 13.93 -2.40 11.18
CA ASN A 567 14.54 -3.73 11.29
C ASN A 567 14.58 -4.42 9.92
N ARG A 568 15.06 -3.71 8.89
CA ARG A 568 15.24 -4.20 7.53
C ARG A 568 16.70 -4.03 7.10
N GLY A 569 17.26 -5.02 6.42
CA GLY A 569 18.56 -4.93 5.78
C GLY A 569 18.45 -4.23 4.42
N LEU A 570 19.18 -3.12 4.23
CA LEU A 570 19.16 -2.28 3.02
C LEU A 570 20.45 -2.41 2.19
N THR A 571 20.99 -3.63 2.10
CA THR A 571 22.21 -3.85 1.30
C THR A 571 21.83 -3.96 -0.17
N GLU A 572 22.20 -2.96 -0.96
CA GLU A 572 22.01 -2.87 -2.42
C GLU A 572 22.31 -4.21 -3.13
N GLY A 573 21.32 -4.74 -3.88
CA GLY A 573 21.39 -6.03 -4.57
C GLY A 573 21.54 -7.27 -3.68
N GLY A 574 21.42 -7.12 -2.36
CA GLY A 574 21.36 -8.20 -1.39
C GLY A 574 19.93 -8.70 -1.18
N ASN A 575 19.80 -9.84 -0.50
CA ASN A 575 18.50 -10.38 -0.09
C ASN A 575 17.76 -9.40 0.83
N ILE A 576 16.43 -9.44 0.81
CA ILE A 576 15.61 -8.85 1.86
C ILE A 576 15.86 -9.64 3.16
N GLU A 577 16.20 -8.93 4.23
CA GLU A 577 16.46 -9.48 5.56
C GLU A 577 15.75 -8.62 6.61
N GLY A 578 15.23 -9.25 7.67
CA GLY A 578 14.45 -8.55 8.70
C GLY A 578 12.96 -8.49 8.37
N ASP A 579 12.32 -7.38 8.72
CA ASP A 579 10.88 -7.15 8.64
C ASP A 579 10.57 -6.19 7.47
N SER A 580 9.63 -6.54 6.60
CA SER A 580 9.26 -5.81 5.36
C SER A 580 7.77 -5.98 5.07
N GLY A 581 7.14 -4.95 4.49
CA GLY A 581 5.67 -4.85 4.36
C GLY A 581 4.90 -4.62 5.67
N PRO A 582 5.25 -3.69 6.58
CA PRO A 582 4.41 -3.36 7.74
C PRO A 582 2.95 -3.04 7.35
N GLU A 583 2.04 -3.85 7.86
CA GLU A 583 0.66 -3.99 7.34
C GLU A 583 -0.37 -3.82 8.47
N GLY A 584 -0.66 -4.89 9.23
CA GLY A 584 -1.41 -4.78 10.48
C GLY A 584 -0.56 -4.19 11.60
N MET A 585 -1.07 -3.22 12.35
CA MET A 585 -0.40 -2.71 13.56
C MET A 585 -1.35 -2.56 14.77
N THR A 586 -0.94 -3.10 15.92
CA THR A 586 -1.73 -3.03 17.16
C THR A 586 -0.90 -2.60 18.38
N PHE A 587 -1.42 -1.64 19.15
CA PHE A 587 -0.83 -1.15 20.38
C PHE A 587 -1.29 -1.94 21.62
N VAL A 588 -0.37 -2.26 22.52
CA VAL A 588 -0.64 -2.92 23.80
C VAL A 588 -0.24 -2.02 24.95
N ASP A 589 -1.22 -1.63 25.77
CA ASP A 589 -0.98 -0.87 27.00
C ASP A 589 -0.07 -1.65 27.98
N ALA A 590 0.78 -0.92 28.71
CA ALA A 590 1.73 -1.50 29.66
C ALA A 590 1.08 -2.39 30.74
N THR A 591 -0.17 -2.13 31.11
CA THR A 591 -0.93 -2.93 32.08
C THR A 591 -1.44 -4.27 31.53
N ASN A 592 -1.54 -4.37 30.19
CA ASN A 592 -1.96 -5.56 29.46
C ASN A 592 -0.78 -6.36 28.89
N SER A 593 0.43 -5.79 28.92
CA SER A 593 1.64 -6.36 28.34
C SER A 593 2.31 -7.41 29.24
N PRO A 594 2.79 -8.54 28.68
CA PRO A 594 3.55 -9.55 29.42
C PRO A 594 4.90 -9.01 29.94
N THR A 595 5.46 -7.97 29.31
CA THR A 595 6.73 -7.36 29.76
C THR A 595 6.54 -6.29 30.84
N GLY A 596 5.30 -5.83 31.06
CA GLY A 596 4.96 -4.71 31.95
C GLY A 596 5.31 -3.32 31.39
N ASN A 597 5.75 -3.23 30.13
CA ASN A 597 5.91 -1.99 29.37
C ASN A 597 5.00 -2.02 28.14
N ALA A 598 4.63 -0.86 27.60
CA ALA A 598 3.80 -0.79 26.40
C ALA A 598 4.48 -1.47 25.20
N LEU A 599 3.70 -2.09 24.32
CA LEU A 599 4.19 -2.73 23.10
C LEU A 599 3.49 -2.16 21.87
N VAL A 600 4.17 -2.26 20.72
CA VAL A 600 3.55 -2.24 19.39
C VAL A 600 3.87 -3.57 18.73
N ILE A 601 2.84 -4.24 18.24
CA ILE A 601 2.94 -5.51 17.50
C ILE A 601 2.60 -5.20 16.05
N ILE A 602 3.41 -5.72 15.14
CA ILE A 602 3.36 -5.40 13.71
C ILE A 602 3.33 -6.71 12.94
N GLY A 603 2.37 -6.82 12.04
CA GLY A 603 2.36 -7.76 10.94
C GLY A 603 3.15 -7.19 9.76
N ASN A 604 3.99 -8.00 9.12
CA ASN A 604 4.92 -7.56 8.09
C ASN A 604 4.80 -8.53 6.90
N GLU A 605 3.93 -8.22 5.94
CA GLU A 605 3.33 -9.20 5.03
C GLU A 605 4.30 -9.79 3.99
N VAL A 606 5.03 -8.97 3.23
CA VAL A 606 6.12 -9.45 2.35
C VAL A 606 7.13 -10.35 3.07
N SER A 607 7.50 -10.00 4.31
CA SER A 607 8.47 -10.79 5.08
C SER A 607 7.87 -11.98 5.83
N GLY A 608 6.54 -12.07 5.91
CA GLY A 608 5.81 -13.06 6.69
C GLY A 608 6.03 -12.93 8.19
N THR A 609 6.45 -11.78 8.73
CA THR A 609 6.92 -11.70 10.13
C THR A 609 5.98 -10.97 11.07
N VAL A 610 5.85 -11.52 12.28
CA VAL A 610 5.22 -10.81 13.40
C VAL A 610 6.31 -10.31 14.32
N SER A 611 6.47 -8.98 14.40
CA SER A 611 7.48 -8.30 15.21
C SER A 611 6.85 -7.59 16.41
N VAL A 612 7.51 -7.64 17.57
CA VAL A 612 7.01 -7.09 18.85
C VAL A 612 8.01 -6.11 19.42
N TRP A 613 7.66 -4.84 19.35
CA TRP A 613 8.47 -3.71 19.79
C TRP A 613 8.01 -3.23 21.16
N GLN A 614 8.89 -3.33 22.16
CA GLN A 614 8.64 -2.74 23.47
C GLN A 614 9.02 -1.27 23.46
N ILE A 615 8.17 -0.43 24.06
CA ILE A 615 8.37 1.00 24.24
C ILE A 615 8.83 1.28 25.68
N THR A 616 9.91 2.03 25.86
CA THR A 616 10.45 2.42 27.16
C THR A 616 10.59 3.93 27.30
N GLU A 617 10.10 4.51 28.40
CA GLU A 617 10.29 5.93 28.73
C GLU A 617 11.74 6.22 29.17
N ASN A 618 12.33 7.33 28.72
CA ASN A 618 13.74 7.70 28.94
C ASN A 618 13.96 8.78 30.04
#